data_AF-A0A2Z4LWF2-F1
#
_entry.id   AF-A0A2Z4LWF2-F1
#
_cell.length_a   1.000
_cell.length_b   1.000
_cell.length_c   1.000
_cell.angle_alpha   90.00
_cell.angle_beta   90.00
_cell.angle_gamma   90.00
#
_symmetry.space_group_name_H-M   'P 1'
#
loop_
_entity.id
_entity.type
_entity.pdbx_description
1 polymer ?
#
loop_
_entity_poly.entity_id
_entity_poly.type
_entity_poly.pdbx_seq_one_letter_code
_entity_poly.pdbx_strand_id
1 'polypeptide(L)'
;MKIVKITLLFIAVSSLTNCASGYKLIEPKSINYISMNEIEDVRLEYKYDLLDKKYAKKETKKGVKLVAIKVTNNSEKDLMFGRDIKLSYENENEVYVMENQKVFKTLKQSPASYLWYLLLTPVNFYVTETNSNGFQQERSSTPIGLVLGPGLAGGNMIVAGSANKKFKEEMSEYNINGTIIKNGETKYGLIGIKTDSFDALKLKIE
;
A
#
# COMPACT_ATOMS: atom_id res chain seq x y z
N MET A 1 -6.79 -39.02 5.26
CA MET A 1 -7.07 -38.08 6.38
C MET A 1 -5.90 -37.15 6.75
N LYS A 2 -4.65 -37.63 6.91
CA LYS A 2 -3.53 -36.76 7.32
C LYS A 2 -3.25 -35.60 6.35
N ILE A 3 -3.25 -35.84 5.04
CA ILE A 3 -3.02 -34.82 4.01
C ILE A 3 -4.11 -33.73 4.05
N VAL A 4 -5.39 -34.12 4.12
CA VAL A 4 -6.53 -33.17 4.18
C VAL A 4 -6.44 -32.26 5.41
N LYS A 5 -6.06 -32.80 6.58
CA LYS A 5 -5.87 -32.02 7.81
C LYS A 5 -4.71 -31.02 7.69
N ILE A 6 -3.61 -31.43 7.06
CA ILE A 6 -2.46 -30.56 6.80
C ILE A 6 -2.85 -29.43 5.84
N THR A 7 -3.57 -29.74 4.75
CA THR A 7 -4.06 -28.74 3.79
C THR A 7 -5.01 -27.72 4.45
N LEU A 8 -5.95 -28.18 5.28
CA LEU A 8 -6.85 -27.29 6.04
C LEU A 8 -6.09 -26.39 7.01
N LEU A 9 -5.05 -26.91 7.67
CA LEU A 9 -4.21 -26.10 8.55
C LEU A 9 -3.45 -25.00 7.78
N PHE A 10 -2.90 -25.32 6.61
CA PHE A 10 -2.24 -24.31 5.75
C PHE A 10 -3.22 -23.24 5.26
N ILE A 11 -4.44 -23.63 4.90
CA ILE A 11 -5.49 -22.68 4.50
C ILE A 11 -5.85 -21.77 5.67
N ALA A 12 -6.03 -22.32 6.89
CA ALA A 12 -6.32 -21.55 8.08
C ALA A 12 -5.20 -20.54 8.39
N VAL A 13 -3.94 -20.97 8.42
CA VAL A 13 -2.79 -20.08 8.66
C VAL A 13 -2.66 -19.01 7.56
N SER A 14 -2.90 -19.36 6.30
CA SER A 14 -2.87 -18.42 5.18
C SER A 14 -3.99 -17.38 5.26
N SER A 15 -5.16 -17.78 5.77
CA SER A 15 -6.30 -16.86 5.97
C SER A 15 -6.07 -15.87 7.10
N LEU A 16 -5.39 -16.26 8.18
CA LEU A 16 -5.09 -15.40 9.34
C LEU A 16 -4.06 -14.30 9.03
N THR A 17 -3.17 -14.52 8.06
CA THR A 17 -2.15 -13.52 7.67
C THR A 17 -2.64 -12.52 6.63
N ASN A 18 -3.86 -12.70 6.11
CA ASN A 18 -4.39 -11.87 5.04
C ASN A 18 -5.41 -10.83 5.54
N CYS A 19 -5.47 -10.51 6.83
CA CYS A 19 -6.28 -9.40 7.35
C CYS A 19 -5.84 -8.04 6.78
N ALA A 20 -6.77 -7.09 6.70
CA ALA A 20 -6.55 -5.71 6.28
C ALA A 20 -5.48 -5.03 7.13
N SER A 21 -4.64 -4.22 6.49
CA SER A 21 -3.66 -3.39 7.19
C SER A 21 -4.17 -1.95 7.29
N GLY A 22 -3.87 -1.28 8.40
CA GLY A 22 -3.99 0.18 8.46
C GLY A 22 -3.04 0.85 7.46
N TYR A 23 -3.33 2.12 7.15
CA TYR A 23 -2.42 2.99 6.42
C TYR A 23 -1.72 3.92 7.42
N LYS A 24 -0.39 3.94 7.39
CA LYS A 24 0.45 4.88 8.13
C LYS A 24 0.70 6.07 7.21
N LEU A 25 0.38 7.28 7.67
CA LEU A 25 0.66 8.50 6.91
C LEU A 25 2.16 8.62 6.69
N ILE A 26 2.53 9.04 5.49
CA ILE A 26 3.91 9.19 5.06
C ILE A 26 4.47 10.53 5.56
N GLU A 27 3.63 11.56 5.57
CA GLU A 27 3.94 12.93 5.99
C GLU A 27 5.23 13.47 5.32
N PRO A 28 5.24 13.74 4.00
CA PRO A 28 6.45 14.13 3.27
C PRO A 28 7.27 15.28 3.88
N LYS A 29 6.63 16.15 4.67
CA LYS A 29 7.29 17.28 5.36
C LYS A 29 8.14 16.85 6.57
N SER A 30 7.86 15.70 7.19
CA SER A 30 8.54 15.21 8.40
C SER A 30 9.56 14.09 8.11
N ILE A 31 9.69 13.67 6.85
CA ILE A 31 10.61 12.61 6.44
C ILE A 31 12.06 13.10 6.48
N ASN A 32 12.95 12.25 7.00
CA ASN A 32 14.39 12.37 6.75
C ASN A 32 14.71 11.84 5.35
N TYR A 33 14.98 12.75 4.41
CA TYR A 33 15.39 12.44 3.04
C TYR A 33 16.86 12.02 3.02
N ILE A 34 17.14 10.87 2.42
CA ILE A 34 18.48 10.25 2.46
C ILE A 34 19.27 10.42 1.16
N SER A 35 18.57 10.75 0.07
CA SER A 35 19.16 10.93 -1.25
C SER A 35 18.96 12.36 -1.72
N MET A 36 20.01 12.93 -2.31
CA MET A 36 20.04 14.31 -2.79
C MET A 36 20.71 14.40 -4.16
N ASN A 37 20.17 15.24 -5.03
CA ASN A 37 20.76 15.65 -6.29
C ASN A 37 20.45 17.14 -6.53
N GLU A 38 21.35 17.86 -7.18
CA GLU A 38 21.20 19.30 -7.46
C GLU A 38 21.71 19.61 -8.87
N ILE A 39 20.95 20.43 -9.60
CA ILE A 39 21.27 20.88 -10.96
C ILE A 39 20.68 22.27 -11.18
N GLU A 40 21.50 23.20 -11.71
CA GLU A 40 21.12 24.61 -11.97
C GLU A 40 20.32 25.26 -10.83
N ASP A 41 20.84 25.14 -9.59
CA ASP A 41 20.24 25.67 -8.37
C ASP A 41 18.84 25.10 -8.01
N VAL A 42 18.46 24.00 -8.65
CA VAL A 42 17.28 23.20 -8.29
C VAL A 42 17.73 21.93 -7.58
N ARG A 43 17.34 21.79 -6.32
CA ARG A 43 17.69 20.65 -5.48
C ARG A 43 16.53 19.68 -5.34
N LEU A 44 16.80 18.41 -5.62
CA LEU A 44 15.92 17.28 -5.37
C LEU A 44 16.44 16.47 -4.19
N GLU A 45 15.57 16.23 -3.24
CA GLU A 45 15.74 15.27 -2.16
C GLU A 45 14.65 14.20 -2.28
N TYR A 46 14.99 12.91 -2.14
CA TYR A 46 13.99 11.85 -2.30
C TYR A 46 14.20 10.66 -1.35
N LYS A 47 13.13 9.88 -1.19
CA LYS A 47 13.12 8.66 -0.38
C LYS A 47 12.14 7.61 -0.93
N TYR A 48 12.63 6.38 -1.03
CA TYR A 48 11.88 5.16 -1.35
C TYR A 48 11.40 4.43 -0.07
N ASP A 49 10.69 3.31 -0.23
CA ASP A 49 10.27 2.42 0.86
C ASP A 49 9.47 3.13 1.96
N LEU A 50 8.41 3.80 1.51
CA LEU A 50 7.55 4.62 2.37
C LEU A 50 6.35 3.85 2.94
N LEU A 51 5.93 2.81 2.23
CA LEU A 51 4.72 2.07 2.53
C LEU A 51 5.02 0.86 3.41
N ASP A 52 4.05 0.48 4.23
CA ASP A 52 4.13 -0.66 5.15
C ASP A 52 3.16 -1.79 4.78
N LYS A 53 3.45 -3.00 5.25
CA LYS A 53 2.53 -4.16 5.24
C LYS A 53 1.94 -4.45 3.85
N LYS A 54 0.62 -4.35 3.67
CA LYS A 54 -0.03 -4.70 2.38
C LYS A 54 0.27 -3.71 1.27
N TYR A 55 0.53 -2.45 1.60
CA TYR A 55 0.86 -1.44 0.59
C TYR A 55 2.26 -1.71 0.02
N ALA A 56 3.26 -1.96 0.89
CA ALA A 56 4.59 -2.40 0.48
C ALA A 56 4.58 -3.69 -0.36
N LYS A 57 3.79 -4.69 0.06
CA LYS A 57 3.60 -5.93 -0.73
C LYS A 57 3.03 -5.65 -2.11
N LYS A 58 2.16 -4.63 -2.24
CA LYS A 58 1.57 -4.23 -3.52
C LYS A 58 2.55 -3.49 -4.39
N GLU A 59 3.43 -2.67 -3.85
CA GLU A 59 4.50 -2.03 -4.61
C GLU A 59 5.34 -3.07 -5.33
N THR A 60 5.81 -4.07 -4.58
CA THR A 60 6.59 -5.20 -5.12
C THR A 60 5.78 -6.03 -6.11
N LYS A 61 4.55 -6.42 -5.75
CA LYS A 61 3.69 -7.26 -6.62
C LYS A 61 3.28 -6.56 -7.92
N LYS A 62 3.25 -5.22 -7.94
CA LYS A 62 2.76 -4.44 -9.07
C LYS A 62 3.89 -3.72 -9.82
N GLY A 63 5.14 -3.81 -9.36
CA GLY A 63 6.27 -3.07 -9.94
C GLY A 63 5.98 -1.58 -9.99
N VAL A 64 5.53 -1.03 -8.86
CA VAL A 64 5.26 0.41 -8.69
C VAL A 64 5.87 0.82 -7.37
N LYS A 65 6.77 1.81 -7.37
CA LYS A 65 7.36 2.39 -6.18
C LYS A 65 6.76 3.76 -5.91
N LEU A 66 6.30 3.97 -4.70
CA LEU A 66 5.91 5.27 -4.18
C LEU A 66 7.15 5.95 -3.61
N VAL A 67 7.38 7.18 -4.06
CA VAL A 67 8.56 7.97 -3.71
C VAL A 67 8.10 9.32 -3.19
N ALA A 68 8.72 9.73 -2.09
CA ALA A 68 8.55 11.05 -1.51
C ALA A 68 9.67 11.88 -2.09
N ILE A 69 9.30 13.03 -2.63
CA ILE A 69 10.24 13.98 -3.19
C ILE A 69 10.05 15.33 -2.52
N LYS A 70 11.16 16.02 -2.35
CA LYS A 70 11.24 17.40 -1.91
C LYS A 70 12.07 18.13 -2.94
N VAL A 71 11.49 19.16 -3.53
CA VAL A 71 12.13 19.96 -4.58
C VAL A 71 12.25 21.39 -4.06
N THR A 72 13.48 21.87 -3.94
CA THR A 72 13.78 23.27 -3.62
C THR A 72 14.24 23.96 -4.90
N ASN A 73 13.51 24.99 -5.34
CA ASN A 73 13.90 25.81 -6.47
C ASN A 73 14.62 27.07 -5.96
N ASN A 74 15.93 27.17 -6.15
CA ASN A 74 16.69 28.40 -5.92
C ASN A 74 17.15 29.03 -7.24
N SER A 75 16.61 28.57 -8.37
CA SER A 75 16.89 29.18 -9.68
C SER A 75 16.19 30.53 -9.80
N GLU A 76 16.61 31.37 -10.74
CA GLU A 76 16.03 32.70 -10.95
C GLU A 76 14.64 32.70 -11.64
N LYS A 77 14.05 31.53 -11.89
CA LYS A 77 12.77 31.37 -12.60
C LYS A 77 11.82 30.42 -11.86
N ASP A 78 10.53 30.63 -12.08
CA ASP A 78 9.49 29.69 -11.65
C ASP A 78 9.54 28.44 -12.53
N LEU A 79 9.41 27.26 -11.91
CA LEU A 79 9.54 25.97 -12.58
C LEU A 79 8.31 25.10 -12.35
N MET A 80 7.76 24.52 -13.42
CA MET A 80 6.66 23.56 -13.32
C MET A 80 7.17 22.12 -13.32
N PHE A 81 6.83 21.37 -12.27
CA PHE A 81 7.18 19.95 -12.19
C PHE A 81 6.37 19.12 -13.21
N GLY A 82 7.06 18.28 -13.98
CA GLY A 82 6.52 17.49 -15.09
C GLY A 82 6.56 18.18 -16.45
N ARG A 83 6.87 19.49 -16.50
CA ARG A 83 7.03 20.25 -17.75
C ARG A 83 8.45 20.83 -17.87
N ASP A 84 8.81 21.72 -16.96
CA ASP A 84 10.09 22.45 -16.98
C ASP A 84 11.18 21.66 -16.21
N ILE A 85 10.76 20.88 -15.20
CA ILE A 85 11.62 19.93 -14.49
C ILE A 85 11.01 18.54 -14.51
N LYS A 86 11.84 17.54 -14.78
CA LYS A 86 11.47 16.13 -14.84
C LYS A 86 12.44 15.27 -14.05
N LEU A 87 12.05 14.02 -13.81
CA LEU A 87 12.92 13.03 -13.21
C LEU A 87 13.54 12.13 -14.27
N SER A 88 14.82 11.83 -14.08
CA SER A 88 15.56 10.83 -14.84
C SER A 88 16.27 9.88 -13.89
N TYR A 89 16.63 8.71 -14.38
CA TYR A 89 17.57 7.82 -13.69
C TYR A 89 19.00 8.29 -13.93
N GLU A 90 19.96 7.78 -13.15
CA GLU A 90 21.37 8.15 -13.35
C GLU A 90 21.94 7.84 -14.74
N ASN A 91 21.36 6.87 -15.44
CA ASN A 91 21.71 6.50 -16.81
C ASN A 91 20.96 7.34 -17.87
N GLU A 92 20.42 8.49 -17.47
CA GLU A 92 19.71 9.47 -18.30
C GLU A 92 18.37 9.00 -18.89
N ASN A 93 17.94 7.77 -18.61
CA ASN A 93 16.62 7.31 -19.00
C ASN A 93 15.53 8.08 -18.23
N GLU A 94 14.50 8.55 -18.95
CA GLU A 94 13.40 9.28 -18.35
C GLU A 94 12.61 8.38 -17.38
N VAL A 95 12.31 8.92 -16.21
CA VAL A 95 11.51 8.23 -15.20
C VAL A 95 10.04 8.38 -15.58
N TYR A 96 9.36 7.26 -15.83
CA TYR A 96 7.91 7.28 -16.04
C TYR A 96 7.16 7.52 -14.73
N VAL A 97 6.88 8.79 -14.45
CA VAL A 97 6.04 9.21 -13.33
C VAL A 97 4.58 8.92 -13.67
N MET A 98 3.97 8.05 -12.89
CA MET A 98 2.58 7.62 -13.08
C MET A 98 1.60 8.69 -12.56
N GLU A 99 0.46 8.81 -13.23
CA GLU A 99 -0.66 9.60 -12.71
C GLU A 99 -1.08 9.15 -11.31
N ASN A 100 -1.30 10.11 -10.43
CA ASN A 100 -1.60 9.91 -9.02
C ASN A 100 -2.80 8.94 -8.80
N GLN A 101 -3.88 9.10 -9.58
CA GLN A 101 -5.05 8.21 -9.52
C GLN A 101 -4.73 6.76 -9.96
N LYS A 102 -3.82 6.58 -10.92
CA LYS A 102 -3.37 5.26 -11.38
C LYS A 102 -2.51 4.59 -10.32
N VAL A 103 -1.65 5.34 -9.63
CA VAL A 103 -0.86 4.86 -8.48
C VAL A 103 -1.80 4.40 -7.37
N PHE A 104 -2.76 5.24 -6.96
CA PHE A 104 -3.77 4.88 -5.96
C PHE A 104 -4.53 3.61 -6.33
N LYS A 105 -5.08 3.52 -7.55
CA LYS A 105 -5.82 2.33 -8.00
C LYS A 105 -4.96 1.06 -7.99
N THR A 106 -3.67 1.18 -8.28
CA THR A 106 -2.73 0.06 -8.31
C THR A 106 -2.36 -0.43 -6.90
N LEU A 107 -2.07 0.52 -6.00
CA LEU A 107 -1.53 0.24 -4.66
C LEU A 107 -2.58 0.12 -3.55
N LYS A 108 -3.83 0.58 -3.74
CA LYS A 108 -4.90 0.46 -2.73
C LYS A 108 -5.20 -0.99 -2.35
N GLN A 109 -5.57 -1.27 -1.10
CA GLN A 109 -6.08 -2.58 -0.70
C GLN A 109 -7.38 -2.92 -1.44
N SER A 110 -7.73 -4.21 -1.58
CA SER A 110 -8.98 -4.65 -2.21
C SER A 110 -10.01 -5.06 -1.14
N PRO A 111 -10.95 -4.19 -0.74
CA PRO A 111 -11.92 -4.55 0.30
C PRO A 111 -12.77 -5.76 -0.09
N ALA A 112 -13.17 -5.87 -1.37
CA ALA A 112 -13.99 -6.97 -1.85
C ALA A 112 -13.33 -8.34 -1.67
N SER A 113 -11.99 -8.42 -1.60
CA SER A 113 -11.30 -9.70 -1.33
C SER A 113 -11.58 -10.25 0.07
N TYR A 114 -12.08 -9.45 1.01
CA TYR A 114 -12.46 -9.93 2.33
C TYR A 114 -13.83 -10.60 2.37
N LEU A 115 -14.63 -10.50 1.30
CA LEU A 115 -15.89 -11.25 1.19
C LEU A 115 -15.66 -12.76 1.16
N TRP A 116 -14.45 -13.23 0.85
CA TRP A 116 -14.10 -14.64 0.99
C TRP A 116 -14.22 -15.17 2.42
N TYR A 117 -14.17 -14.30 3.44
CA TYR A 117 -14.47 -14.71 4.82
C TYR A 117 -15.94 -15.13 5.00
N LEU A 118 -16.86 -14.74 4.13
CA LEU A 118 -18.25 -15.24 4.15
C LEU A 118 -18.33 -16.75 3.92
N LEU A 119 -17.30 -17.38 3.36
CA LEU A 119 -17.24 -18.84 3.26
C LEU A 119 -17.11 -19.53 4.64
N LEU A 120 -16.82 -18.77 5.71
CA LEU A 120 -16.84 -19.27 7.09
C LEU A 120 -18.24 -19.21 7.71
N THR A 121 -19.24 -18.67 7.01
CA THR A 121 -20.63 -18.56 7.49
C THR A 121 -21.28 -19.90 7.89
N PRO A 122 -21.12 -21.01 7.13
CA PRO A 122 -21.73 -22.29 7.50
C PRO A 122 -20.97 -23.09 8.57
N VAL A 123 -19.95 -22.51 9.23
CA VAL A 123 -19.14 -23.20 10.26
C VAL A 123 -19.93 -23.34 11.57
N ASN A 124 -19.98 -24.57 12.10
CA ASN A 124 -20.52 -24.88 13.42
C ASN A 124 -19.39 -25.32 14.37
N PHE A 125 -19.55 -25.01 15.65
CA PHE A 125 -18.69 -25.50 16.74
C PHE A 125 -19.38 -26.67 17.42
N TYR A 126 -18.71 -27.82 17.44
CA TYR A 126 -19.25 -29.08 17.97
C TYR A 126 -18.54 -29.46 19.26
N VAL A 127 -19.31 -29.80 20.30
CA VAL A 127 -18.80 -30.43 21.53
C VAL A 127 -19.17 -31.90 21.50
N THR A 128 -18.19 -32.79 21.65
CA THR A 128 -18.41 -34.24 21.67
C THR A 128 -18.08 -34.82 23.05
N GLU A 129 -18.87 -35.80 23.47
CA GLU A 129 -18.64 -36.59 24.69
C GLU A 129 -18.48 -38.06 24.31
N THR A 130 -17.65 -38.79 25.06
CA THR A 130 -17.50 -40.24 24.85
C THR A 130 -18.47 -40.96 25.76
N ASN A 131 -19.38 -41.74 25.19
CA ASN A 131 -20.34 -42.51 25.98
C ASN A 131 -19.67 -43.70 26.69
N SER A 132 -20.41 -44.34 27.59
CA SER A 132 -19.95 -45.51 28.37
C SER A 132 -19.51 -46.72 27.51
N ASN A 133 -19.91 -46.75 26.24
CA ASN A 133 -19.54 -47.78 25.28
C ASN A 133 -18.34 -47.38 24.39
N GLY A 134 -17.67 -46.25 24.69
CA GLY A 134 -16.49 -45.78 23.97
C GLY A 134 -16.76 -45.04 22.66
N PHE A 135 -18.03 -44.77 22.32
CA PHE A 135 -18.40 -44.04 21.10
C PHE A 135 -18.53 -42.54 21.37
N GLN A 136 -18.02 -41.72 20.45
CA GLN A 136 -18.20 -40.27 20.49
C GLN A 136 -19.63 -39.91 20.07
N GLN A 137 -20.34 -39.19 20.93
CA GLN A 137 -21.64 -38.58 20.64
C GLN A 137 -21.53 -37.06 20.70
N GLU A 138 -22.25 -36.38 19.81
CA GLU A 138 -22.34 -34.94 19.79
C GLU A 138 -23.24 -34.47 20.93
N ARG A 139 -22.70 -33.63 21.82
CA ARG A 139 -23.43 -33.03 22.94
C ARG A 139 -24.14 -31.75 22.52
N SER A 140 -23.49 -30.93 21.69
CA SER A 140 -24.05 -29.67 21.20
C SER A 140 -23.37 -29.18 19.92
N SER A 141 -24.12 -28.38 19.16
CA SER A 141 -23.67 -27.65 17.98
C SER A 141 -24.08 -26.18 18.07
N THR A 142 -23.11 -25.28 17.99
CA THR A 142 -23.33 -23.83 18.00
C THR A 142 -22.90 -23.24 16.65
N PRO A 143 -23.79 -22.55 15.90
CA PRO A 143 -23.48 -21.98 14.59
C PRO A 143 -22.66 -20.69 14.69
N ILE A 144 -21.38 -20.81 15.07
CA ILE A 144 -20.46 -19.67 15.23
C ILE A 144 -20.15 -18.94 13.91
N GLY A 145 -20.32 -19.64 12.77
CA GLY A 145 -20.02 -19.12 11.44
C GLY A 145 -20.84 -17.89 11.06
N LEU A 146 -22.09 -17.81 11.52
CA LEU A 146 -23.00 -16.68 11.24
C LEU A 146 -22.45 -15.34 11.74
N VAL A 147 -21.62 -15.36 12.79
CA VAL A 147 -20.94 -14.17 13.30
C VAL A 147 -19.52 -14.09 12.75
N LEU A 148 -18.80 -15.22 12.71
CA LEU A 148 -17.40 -15.28 12.30
C LEU A 148 -17.19 -14.79 10.87
N GLY A 149 -17.93 -15.33 9.90
CA GLY A 149 -17.74 -15.00 8.49
C GLY A 149 -18.06 -13.53 8.18
N PRO A 150 -19.30 -13.06 8.46
CA PRO A 150 -19.69 -11.67 8.27
C PRO A 150 -18.86 -10.68 9.10
N GLY A 151 -18.54 -11.01 10.35
CA GLY A 151 -17.75 -10.16 11.24
C GLY A 151 -16.33 -9.93 10.70
N LEU A 152 -15.66 -11.00 10.26
CA LEU A 152 -14.34 -10.90 9.63
C LEU A 152 -14.41 -10.15 8.29
N ALA A 153 -15.39 -10.46 7.44
CA ALA A 153 -15.55 -9.77 6.15
C ALA A 153 -15.77 -8.27 6.35
N GLY A 154 -16.77 -7.89 7.14
CA GLY A 154 -17.14 -6.51 7.42
C GLY A 154 -16.01 -5.73 8.09
N GLY A 155 -15.42 -6.28 9.15
CA GLY A 155 -14.33 -5.63 9.88
C GLY A 155 -13.13 -5.31 8.98
N ASN A 156 -12.70 -6.28 8.16
CA ASN A 156 -11.58 -6.06 7.24
C ASN A 156 -11.93 -5.07 6.12
N MET A 157 -13.16 -5.09 5.60
CA MET A 157 -13.62 -4.13 4.59
C MET A 157 -13.59 -2.69 5.12
N ILE A 158 -14.04 -2.47 6.37
CA ILE A 158 -14.02 -1.15 7.01
C ILE A 158 -12.58 -0.65 7.17
N VAL A 159 -11.70 -1.49 7.73
CA VAL A 159 -10.28 -1.12 7.93
C VAL A 159 -9.61 -0.79 6.58
N ALA A 160 -9.78 -1.64 5.57
CA ALA A 160 -9.19 -1.41 4.25
C ALA A 160 -9.80 -0.19 3.54
N GLY A 161 -11.11 0.03 3.69
CA GLY A 161 -11.80 1.20 3.14
C GLY A 161 -11.26 2.50 3.74
N SER A 162 -11.17 2.57 5.07
CA SER A 162 -10.62 3.72 5.80
C SER A 162 -9.14 3.96 5.45
N ALA A 163 -8.32 2.92 5.46
CA ALA A 163 -6.91 2.99 5.07
C ALA A 163 -6.73 3.50 3.63
N ASN A 164 -7.53 3.00 2.69
CA ASN A 164 -7.50 3.46 1.30
C ASN A 164 -7.94 4.93 1.16
N LYS A 165 -8.93 5.38 1.94
CA LYS A 165 -9.36 6.78 1.94
C LYS A 165 -8.20 7.69 2.35
N LYS A 166 -7.55 7.41 3.48
CA LYS A 166 -6.37 8.16 3.95
C LYS A 166 -5.24 8.19 2.93
N PHE A 167 -4.92 7.04 2.34
CA PHE A 167 -3.89 6.95 1.30
C PHE A 167 -4.23 7.82 0.08
N LYS A 168 -5.49 7.81 -0.36
CA LYS A 168 -5.96 8.63 -1.49
C LYS A 168 -5.86 10.13 -1.18
N GLU A 169 -6.27 10.52 0.03
CA GLU A 169 -6.24 11.91 0.50
C GLU A 169 -4.80 12.43 0.52
N GLU A 170 -3.88 11.70 1.15
CA GLU A 170 -2.47 12.10 1.22
C GLU A 170 -1.81 12.15 -0.17
N MET A 171 -2.07 11.15 -1.02
CA MET A 171 -1.58 11.18 -2.41
C MET A 171 -2.10 12.41 -3.18
N SER A 172 -3.35 12.82 -2.96
CA SER A 172 -3.94 13.96 -3.64
C SER A 172 -3.41 15.29 -3.10
N GLU A 173 -3.22 15.40 -1.79
CA GLU A 173 -2.65 16.56 -1.11
C GLU A 173 -1.22 16.83 -1.57
N TYR A 174 -0.41 15.78 -1.70
CA TYR A 174 0.99 15.86 -2.10
C TYR A 174 1.21 15.56 -3.58
N ASN A 175 0.21 15.81 -4.44
CA ASN A 175 0.42 15.68 -5.88
C ASN A 175 1.25 16.86 -6.40
N ILE A 176 2.51 16.61 -6.74
CA ILE A 176 3.44 17.64 -7.24
C ILE A 176 3.44 17.77 -8.77
N ASN A 177 2.92 16.79 -9.49
CA ASN A 177 2.91 16.85 -10.96
C ASN A 177 2.00 17.97 -11.47
N GLY A 178 2.55 18.85 -12.32
CA GLY A 178 1.89 20.05 -12.83
C GLY A 178 1.89 21.23 -11.85
N THR A 179 2.55 21.11 -10.69
CA THR A 179 2.66 22.22 -9.74
C THR A 179 3.78 23.17 -10.11
N ILE A 180 3.55 24.47 -9.92
CA ILE A 180 4.57 25.51 -10.06
C ILE A 180 5.33 25.62 -8.74
N ILE A 181 6.65 25.58 -8.82
CA ILE A 181 7.60 25.77 -7.74
C ILE A 181 8.26 27.13 -7.97
N LYS A 182 7.90 28.12 -7.16
CA LYS A 182 8.43 29.47 -7.33
C LYS A 182 9.92 29.55 -6.99
N ASN A 183 10.61 30.56 -7.50
CA ASN A 183 11.97 30.87 -7.03
C ASN A 183 11.97 31.07 -5.50
N GLY A 184 12.91 30.40 -4.81
CA GLY A 184 13.08 30.35 -3.37
C GLY A 184 12.12 29.40 -2.65
N GLU A 185 11.25 28.69 -3.37
CA GLU A 185 10.24 27.81 -2.77
C GLU A 185 10.71 26.36 -2.67
N THR A 186 10.27 25.68 -1.60
CA THR A 186 10.37 24.23 -1.47
C THR A 186 8.98 23.61 -1.52
N LYS A 187 8.79 22.64 -2.43
CA LYS A 187 7.58 21.81 -2.51
C LYS A 187 7.89 20.37 -2.14
N TYR A 188 6.89 19.72 -1.55
CA TYR A 188 6.93 18.30 -1.18
C TYR A 188 5.90 17.55 -2.02
N GLY A 189 6.24 16.34 -2.42
CA GLY A 189 5.45 15.56 -3.34
C GLY A 189 5.49 14.06 -3.07
N LEU A 190 4.41 13.38 -3.44
CA LEU A 190 4.33 11.94 -3.54
C LEU A 190 4.11 11.57 -5.00
N ILE A 191 5.03 10.76 -5.53
CA ILE A 191 4.97 10.28 -6.91
C ILE A 191 5.03 8.77 -6.94
N GLY A 192 4.33 8.15 -7.89
CA GLY A 192 4.49 6.73 -8.17
C GLY A 192 5.31 6.53 -9.44
N ILE A 193 6.31 5.66 -9.39
CA ILE A 193 7.17 5.32 -10.51
C ILE A 193 6.95 3.85 -10.87
N LYS A 194 6.86 3.56 -12.16
CA LYS A 194 6.79 2.18 -12.66
C LYS A 194 8.21 1.60 -12.73
N THR A 195 8.62 0.89 -11.68
CA THR A 195 9.91 0.21 -11.62
C THR A 195 9.90 -0.94 -10.61
N ASP A 196 10.78 -1.92 -10.83
CA ASP A 196 11.07 -3.02 -9.89
C ASP A 196 12.35 -2.76 -9.08
N SER A 197 13.13 -1.73 -9.42
CA SER A 197 14.40 -1.34 -8.80
C SER A 197 14.26 -0.11 -7.89
N PHE A 198 15.36 0.25 -7.22
CA PHE A 198 15.53 1.45 -6.41
C PHE A 198 16.62 2.36 -6.98
N ASP A 199 16.60 2.50 -8.30
CA ASP A 199 17.62 3.26 -9.02
C ASP A 199 17.61 4.72 -8.58
N ALA A 200 18.80 5.32 -8.53
CA ALA A 200 18.94 6.70 -8.09
C ALA A 200 18.28 7.65 -9.10
N LEU A 201 17.56 8.64 -8.55
CA LEU A 201 16.84 9.67 -9.28
C LEU A 201 17.68 10.94 -9.40
N LYS A 202 17.57 11.60 -10.54
CA LYS A 202 18.14 12.91 -10.86
C LYS A 202 17.09 13.83 -11.44
N LEU A 203 17.29 15.13 -11.25
CA LEU A 203 16.54 16.14 -11.98
C LEU A 203 17.08 16.29 -13.40
N LYS A 204 16.16 16.56 -14.33
CA LYS A 204 16.46 17.05 -15.66
C LYS A 204 15.65 18.32 -15.89
N ILE A 205 16.32 19.39 -16.32
CA ILE A 205 15.70 20.66 -16.69
C ILE A 205 15.53 20.67 -18.21
N GLU A 206 14.38 21.14 -18.69
CA GLU A 206 14.05 21.29 -20.12
C GLU A 206 14.08 22.77 -20.55
#